data_AF-A0A355B0N0-F1
#
_entry.id   AF-A0A355B0N0-F1
#
_cell.length_a   1.000
_cell.length_b   1.000
_cell.length_c   1.000
_cell.angle_alpha   90.00
_cell.angle_beta   90.00
_cell.angle_gamma   90.00
#
_symmetry.space_group_name_H-M   'P 1'
#
loop_
_entity.id
_entity.type
_entity.pdbx_description
1 polymer ?
#
loop_
_entity_poly.entity_id
_entity_poly.type
_entity_poly.pdbx_seq_one_letter_code
_entity_poly.pdbx_strand_id
1 'polypeptide(L)'
;MVTPDRNFFQVHGTGGVILVDADGGACSIKKAGADTFEGFDMPDEDAQRAISLAEEMDDFAAAIQEGRKPEVAGEEGMAAVAVMEAIVRSAESGAPVEVGSL
;
A
#
# COMPACT_ATOMS: atom_id res chain seq x y z
N MET A 1 17.24 15.53 -14.36
CA MET A 1 17.31 15.13 -12.94
C MET A 1 16.36 13.96 -12.80
N VAL A 2 16.87 12.75 -12.56
CA VAL A 2 16.03 11.59 -12.26
C VAL A 2 15.74 11.66 -10.77
N THR A 3 14.48 11.81 -10.39
CA THR A 3 14.07 11.65 -8.99
C THR A 3 14.37 10.20 -8.62
N PRO A 4 15.13 9.91 -7.56
CA PRO A 4 15.33 8.53 -7.13
C PRO A 4 13.98 7.92 -6.77
N ASP A 5 13.77 6.65 -7.12
CA ASP A 5 12.60 5.91 -6.66
C ASP A 5 12.59 5.92 -5.13
N ARG A 6 11.45 6.33 -4.56
CA ARG A 6 11.24 6.40 -3.12
C ARG A 6 9.86 5.85 -2.74
N ASN A 7 9.86 4.72 -2.06
CA ASN A 7 8.74 3.94 -1.55
C ASN A 7 8.70 4.12 -0.04
N PHE A 8 7.91 5.10 0.38
CA PHE A 8 7.83 5.53 1.76
C PHE A 8 6.38 5.64 2.20
N PHE A 9 6.06 5.01 3.33
CA PHE A 9 4.74 5.07 3.94
C PHE A 9 4.85 5.46 5.41
N GLN A 10 3.96 6.34 5.87
CA GLN A 10 3.82 6.67 7.27
C GLN A 10 2.36 6.56 7.69
N VAL A 11 2.09 5.76 8.70
CA VAL A 11 0.74 5.54 9.22
C VAL A 11 0.65 6.11 10.61
N HIS A 12 -0.23 7.10 10.80
CA HIS A 12 -0.49 7.74 12.10
C HIS A 12 -1.76 7.17 12.71
N GLY A 13 -1.64 6.59 13.90
CA GLY A 13 -2.76 6.10 14.69
C GLY A 13 -2.73 6.64 16.12
N THR A 14 -3.75 6.33 16.90
CA THR A 14 -3.83 6.76 18.31
C THR A 14 -2.78 6.10 19.20
N GLY A 15 -2.31 4.91 18.83
CA GLY A 15 -1.25 4.17 19.54
C GLY A 15 0.17 4.57 19.16
N GLY A 16 0.36 5.42 18.16
CA GLY A 16 1.68 5.79 17.66
C GLY A 16 1.75 5.93 16.13
N VAL A 17 2.97 5.86 15.62
CA VAL A 17 3.28 6.03 14.20
C VAL A 17 4.11 4.85 13.70
N ILE A 18 3.72 4.27 12.58
CA ILE A 18 4.52 3.31 11.82
C ILE A 18 5.15 4.05 10.65
N LEU A 19 6.43 3.78 10.39
CA LEU A 19 7.17 4.29 9.25
C LEU A 19 7.81 3.13 8.51
N VAL A 20 7.61 3.08 7.20
CA VAL A 20 8.21 2.11 6.29
C VAL A 20 8.95 2.90 5.21
N ASP A 21 10.27 2.78 5.17
CA ASP A 21 11.13 3.27 4.10
C ASP A 21 11.71 2.05 3.38
N ALA A 22 11.01 1.57 2.35
CA ALA A 22 11.36 0.32 1.68
C ALA A 22 12.70 0.44 0.95
N ASP A 23 12.96 1.57 0.28
CA ASP A 23 14.24 1.78 -0.41
C ASP A 23 15.39 2.11 0.56
N GLY A 24 15.07 2.71 1.72
CA GLY A 24 16.00 2.89 2.83
C GLY A 24 16.24 1.62 3.66
N GLY A 25 15.50 0.53 3.39
CA GLY A 25 15.62 -0.75 4.10
C GLY A 25 15.20 -0.69 5.57
N ALA A 26 14.33 0.24 5.96
CA ALA A 26 13.97 0.48 7.35
C ALA A 26 12.46 0.42 7.60
N CYS A 27 12.05 -0.37 8.60
CA CYS A 27 10.74 -0.26 9.23
C CYS A 27 10.92 0.25 10.66
N SER A 28 10.04 1.13 11.14
CA SER A 28 10.13 1.62 12.50
C SER A 28 8.78 1.99 13.10
N ILE A 29 8.70 1.92 14.43
CA ILE A 29 7.50 2.25 15.19
C ILE A 29 7.85 3.26 16.27
N LYS A 30 7.05 4.32 16.41
CA LYS A 30 7.05 5.22 17.56
C LYS A 30 5.74 5.10 18.30
N LYS A 31 5.76 4.49 19.49
CA LYS A 31 4.58 4.34 20.34
C LYS A 31 4.13 5.70 20.90
N ALA A 32 2.84 5.83 21.23
CA ALA A 32 2.31 7.03 21.86
C ALA A 32 3.07 7.33 23.17
N GLY A 33 3.52 8.58 23.33
CA GLY A 33 4.32 9.02 24.47
C GLY A 33 5.81 8.62 24.44
N ALA A 34 6.27 7.91 23.41
CA ALA A 34 7.69 7.68 23.19
C ALA A 34 8.30 8.84 22.38
N ASP A 35 9.54 9.19 22.72
CA ASP A 35 10.29 10.26 22.04
C ASP A 35 11.09 9.75 20.83
N THR A 36 11.28 8.42 20.72
CA THR A 36 12.13 7.81 19.69
C THR A 36 11.40 6.72 18.91
N PHE A 37 11.86 6.50 17.67
CA PHE A 37 11.47 5.35 16.87
C PHE A 37 12.30 4.13 17.26
N GLU A 38 11.65 2.97 17.34
CA GLU A 38 12.26 1.65 17.42
C GLU A 38 12.32 1.09 16.00
N GLY A 39 13.52 0.72 15.53
CA GLY A 39 13.74 0.19 14.18
C GLY A 39 13.67 -1.33 14.13
N PHE A 40 13.25 -1.85 12.98
CA PHE A 40 13.18 -3.26 12.65
C PHE A 40 13.83 -3.48 11.28
N ASP A 41 14.44 -4.65 11.11
CA ASP A 41 14.95 -5.07 9.82
C ASP A 41 13.78 -5.28 8.85
N MET A 42 13.90 -4.73 7.65
CA MET A 42 12.99 -5.06 6.56
C MET A 42 13.21 -6.51 6.12
N PRO A 43 12.14 -7.23 5.73
CA PRO A 43 12.30 -8.51 5.05
C PRO A 43 13.07 -8.30 3.73
N ASP A 44 13.76 -9.35 3.29
CA ASP A 44 14.41 -9.37 1.98
C ASP A 44 13.37 -9.15 0.88
N GLU A 45 13.61 -8.17 0.00
CA GLU A 45 12.62 -7.71 -0.97
C GLU A 45 12.28 -8.78 -2.01
N ASP A 46 13.29 -9.49 -2.53
CA ASP A 46 13.09 -10.52 -3.54
C ASP A 46 12.37 -11.74 -2.94
N ALA A 47 12.71 -12.12 -1.71
CA ALA A 47 11.98 -13.15 -0.97
C ALA A 47 10.53 -12.72 -0.72
N GLN A 48 10.29 -11.48 -0.30
CA GLN A 48 8.94 -10.98 -0.04
C GLN A 48 8.08 -10.96 -1.31
N ARG A 49 8.63 -10.51 -2.45
CA ARG A 49 7.92 -10.53 -3.74
C ARG A 49 7.55 -11.96 -4.16
N ALA A 50 8.46 -12.92 -3.98
CA ALA A 50 8.18 -14.31 -4.31
C ALA A 50 7.07 -14.91 -3.42
N ILE A 51 7.08 -14.59 -2.12
CA ILE A 51 6.03 -14.99 -1.17
C ILE A 51 4.68 -14.39 -1.59
N SER A 52 4.62 -13.08 -1.82
CA SER A 52 3.37 -12.40 -2.16
C SER A 52 2.76 -12.89 -3.49
N LEU A 53 3.59 -13.18 -4.50
CA LEU A 53 3.08 -13.75 -5.76
C LEU A 53 2.53 -15.18 -5.56
N ALA A 54 3.19 -15.99 -4.73
CA ALA A 54 2.70 -17.33 -4.43
C ALA A 54 1.35 -17.28 -3.69
N GLU A 55 1.23 -16.41 -2.67
CA GLU A 55 -0.02 -16.19 -1.94
C GLU A 55 -1.16 -15.70 -2.84
N GLU A 56 -0.86 -14.78 -3.78
CA GLU A 56 -1.85 -14.29 -4.76
C GLU A 56 -2.35 -15.41 -5.69
N MET A 57 -1.45 -16.26 -6.20
CA MET A 57 -1.83 -17.38 -7.06
C MET A 57 -2.64 -18.45 -6.30
N ASP A 58 -2.30 -18.68 -5.03
CA ASP A 58 -3.04 -19.61 -4.17
C ASP A 58 -4.45 -19.09 -3.85
N ASP A 59 -4.60 -17.79 -3.52
CA ASP A 59 -5.93 -17.20 -3.29
C ASP A 59 -6.80 -17.27 -4.55
N PHE A 60 -6.23 -16.94 -5.72
CA PHE A 60 -6.93 -17.01 -6.99
C PHE A 60 -7.43 -18.44 -7.29
N ALA A 61 -6.57 -19.45 -7.15
CA ALA A 61 -6.94 -20.84 -7.38
C ALA A 61 -8.01 -21.33 -6.39
N ALA A 62 -7.84 -21.02 -5.10
CA ALA A 62 -8.79 -21.38 -4.05
C ALA A 62 -10.15 -20.71 -4.26
N ALA A 63 -10.19 -19.43 -4.65
CA ALA A 63 -11.42 -18.71 -4.93
C ALA A 63 -12.27 -19.40 -6.02
N ILE A 64 -11.61 -19.89 -7.09
CA ILE A 64 -12.27 -20.65 -8.15
C ILE A 64 -12.78 -22.00 -7.62
N GLN A 65 -11.94 -22.75 -6.93
CA GLN A 65 -12.28 -24.10 -6.46
C GLN A 65 -13.42 -24.09 -5.43
N GLU A 66 -13.42 -23.10 -4.55
CA GLU A 66 -14.39 -22.96 -3.46
C GLU A 66 -15.63 -22.18 -3.88
N GLY A 67 -15.61 -21.50 -5.02
CA GLY A 67 -16.71 -20.64 -5.48
C GLY A 67 -16.91 -19.41 -4.59
N ARG A 68 -15.83 -18.88 -4.01
CA ARG A 68 -15.84 -17.66 -3.17
C ARG A 68 -15.27 -16.46 -3.93
N LYS A 69 -15.46 -15.25 -3.37
CA LYS A 69 -14.77 -14.05 -3.84
C LYS A 69 -13.27 -14.16 -3.50
N PRO A 70 -12.35 -13.78 -4.40
CA PRO A 70 -10.94 -13.60 -4.03
C PRO A 70 -10.79 -12.44 -3.04
N GLU A 71 -9.64 -12.36 -2.38
CA GLU A 71 -9.31 -11.29 -1.43
C GLU A 71 -9.43 -9.91 -2.09
N VAL A 72 -8.92 -9.78 -3.31
CA VAL A 72 -9.00 -8.57 -4.14
C VAL A 72 -9.67 -8.93 -5.46
N ALA A 73 -10.86 -8.38 -5.72
CA ALA A 73 -11.57 -8.60 -6.97
C ALA A 73 -11.57 -7.35 -7.85
N GLY A 74 -12.34 -7.41 -8.93
CA GLY A 74 -12.43 -6.33 -9.91
C GLY A 74 -12.93 -5.02 -9.29
N GLU A 75 -13.84 -5.07 -8.32
CA GLU A 75 -14.41 -3.87 -7.72
C GLU A 75 -13.37 -3.06 -6.94
N GLU A 76 -12.48 -3.73 -6.20
CA GLU A 76 -11.37 -3.09 -5.50
C GLU A 76 -10.40 -2.42 -6.49
N GLY A 77 -10.12 -3.08 -7.63
CA GLY A 77 -9.34 -2.50 -8.72
C GLY A 77 -9.99 -1.27 -9.34
N MET A 78 -11.30 -1.32 -9.62
CA MET A 78 -12.04 -0.19 -10.16
C MET A 78 -12.09 0.99 -9.17
N ALA A 79 -12.23 0.72 -7.87
CA ALA A 79 -12.16 1.76 -6.85
C ALA A 79 -10.80 2.48 -6.84
N ALA A 80 -9.70 1.73 -7.00
CA ALA A 80 -8.36 2.33 -7.11
C ALA A 80 -8.21 3.20 -8.36
N VAL A 81 -8.72 2.76 -9.52
CA VAL A 81 -8.69 3.57 -10.75
C VAL A 81 -9.49 4.86 -10.58
N ALA A 82 -10.65 4.82 -9.93
CA ALA A 82 -11.46 6.01 -9.68
C ALA A 82 -10.71 7.08 -8.84
N VAL A 83 -9.91 6.64 -7.85
CA VAL A 83 -9.03 7.54 -7.09
C VAL A 83 -7.95 8.15 -7.99
N MET A 84 -7.30 7.33 -8.82
CA MET A 84 -6.26 7.81 -9.74
C MET A 84 -6.80 8.85 -10.73
N GLU A 85 -7.99 8.63 -11.28
CA GLU A 85 -8.64 9.61 -12.16
C GLU A 85 -8.99 10.92 -11.43
N ALA A 86 -9.48 10.83 -10.19
CA ALA A 86 -9.76 12.01 -9.39
C ALA A 86 -8.49 12.84 -9.10
N ILE A 87 -7.35 12.17 -8.85
CA ILE A 87 -6.04 12.82 -8.67
C ILE A 87 -5.66 13.60 -9.94
N VAL A 88 -5.75 12.97 -11.12
CA VAL A 88 -5.42 13.61 -12.40
C VAL A 88 -6.32 14.82 -12.64
N ARG A 89 -7.64 14.68 -12.45
CA ARG A 89 -8.60 15.79 -12.63
C ARG A 89 -8.38 16.93 -11.64
N SER A 90 -8.02 16.62 -10.40
CA SER A 90 -7.70 17.63 -9.39
C SER A 90 -6.43 18.40 -9.77
N ALA A 91 -5.40 17.72 -10.26
CA ALA A 91 -4.18 18.35 -10.75
C ALA A 91 -4.43 19.26 -11.96
N GLU A 92 -5.26 18.84 -12.92
CA GLU A 92 -5.58 19.65 -14.10
C GLU A 92 -6.43 20.88 -13.78
N SER A 93 -7.38 20.75 -12.86
CA SER A 93 -8.30 21.83 -12.48
C SER A 93 -7.75 22.76 -11.40
N GLY A 94 -6.73 22.33 -10.65
CA GLY A 94 -6.22 23.05 -9.48
C GLY A 94 -7.22 23.13 -8.32
N ALA A 95 -8.24 22.26 -8.30
CA ALA A 95 -9.31 22.27 -7.32
C ALA A 95 -9.57 20.87 -6.74
N PRO A 96 -10.13 20.76 -5.52
CA PRO A 96 -10.57 19.48 -4.99
C PRO A 96 -11.63 18.84 -5.90
N VAL A 97 -11.53 17.53 -6.10
CA VAL A 97 -12.47 16.72 -6.88
C VAL A 97 -12.92 15.56 -6.00
N GLU A 98 -14.24 15.33 -5.94
CA GLU A 98 -14.81 14.16 -5.27
C GLU A 98 -14.44 12.89 -6.04
N VAL A 99 -14.06 11.84 -5.31
CA VAL A 99 -13.82 10.52 -5.89
C VAL A 99 -15.17 9.94 -6.32
N GLY A 100 -15.33 9.73 -7.63
CA GLY A 100 -16.53 9.12 -8.20
C GLY A 100 -16.49 7.60 -8.17
N SER A 101 -17.54 6.97 -8.71
CA SER A 101 -17.48 5.57 -9.15
C SER A 101 -17.17 5.50 -10.64
N LEU A 102 -16.56 4.42 -11.07
CA LEU A 102 -16.44 4.04 -12.48
C LEU A 102 -17.60 3.14 -12.93
#